data_AF-A0A955RAF7-F1
#
_entry.id   AF-A0A955RAF7-F1
#
_cell.length_a   1.000
_cell.length_b   1.000
_cell.length_c   1.000
_cell.angle_alpha   90.00
_cell.angle_beta   90.00
_cell.angle_gamma   90.00
#
_symmetry.space_group_name_H-M   'P 1'
#
loop_
_entity.id
_entity.type
_entity.pdbx_description
1 polymer ?
#
loop_
_entity_poly.entity_id
_entity_poly.type
_entity_poly.pdbx_seq_one_letter_code
_entity_poly.pdbx_strand_id
1 'polypeptide(L)'
;GLDFGYEVELQGRRRARRAIDWAPLRAYSDGHRTIIEMPREMLRRDAPILLLRENGEDRIVNFRLRGRYFIVDRIFREAQLIRGVGRAQQRVIVRRVDR
;
A
#
# COMPACT_ATOMS: atom_id res chain seq x y z
N GLY A 1 11.32 -6.15 -17.62
CA GLY A 1 11.70 -4.83 -17.06
C GLY A 1 10.78 -4.50 -15.91
N LEU A 2 11.07 -3.47 -15.12
CA LEU A 2 10.19 -3.02 -14.04
C LEU A 2 9.06 -2.13 -14.58
N ASP A 3 7.84 -2.35 -14.11
CA ASP A 3 6.65 -1.53 -14.40
C ASP A 3 6.33 -0.64 -13.19
N PHE A 4 6.43 0.68 -13.38
CA PHE A 4 6.16 1.70 -12.35
C PHE A 4 4.77 2.34 -12.48
N GLY A 5 3.85 1.74 -13.23
CA GLY A 5 2.48 2.23 -13.45
C GLY A 5 1.58 2.11 -12.23
N TYR A 6 2.02 2.56 -11.05
CA TYR A 6 1.23 2.57 -9.82
C TYR A 6 1.20 3.97 -9.21
N GLU A 7 0.01 4.38 -8.76
CA GLU A 7 -0.22 5.65 -8.08
C GLU A 7 -0.58 5.42 -6.61
N VAL A 8 -0.16 6.37 -5.77
CA VAL A 8 -0.39 6.34 -4.32
C VAL A 8 -1.35 7.47 -3.95
N GLU A 9 -2.47 7.13 -3.33
CA GLU A 9 -3.54 8.05 -2.97
C GLU A 9 -3.81 8.00 -1.45
N LEU A 10 -3.72 9.15 -0.77
CA LEU A 10 -4.05 9.26 0.65
C LEU A 10 -5.55 9.47 0.83
N GLN A 11 -6.22 8.61 1.60
CA GLN A 11 -7.65 8.74 1.88
C GLN A 11 -7.97 9.42 3.21
N GLY A 12 -9.18 9.97 3.28
CA GLY A 12 -9.75 10.58 4.48
C GLY A 12 -9.70 12.11 4.48
N ARG A 13 -10.17 12.70 5.59
CA ARG A 13 -10.22 14.16 5.76
C ARG A 13 -8.81 14.76 5.73
N ARG A 14 -8.68 16.03 5.34
CA ARG A 14 -7.38 16.75 5.22
C ARG A 14 -6.46 16.58 6.43
N ARG A 15 -7.00 16.69 7.66
CA ARG A 15 -6.22 16.49 8.91
C ARG A 15 -5.70 15.07 9.04
N ALA A 16 -6.51 14.06 8.73
CA ALA A 16 -6.10 12.66 8.78
C ALA A 16 -5.01 12.37 7.75
N ARG A 17 -5.16 12.85 6.51
CA ARG A 17 -4.15 12.70 5.44
C ARG A 17 -2.80 13.31 5.82
N ARG A 18 -2.78 14.49 6.43
CA ARG A 18 -1.55 15.14 6.92
C ARG A 18 -0.82 14.35 8.01
N ALA A 19 -1.51 13.47 8.71
CA ALA A 19 -0.93 12.62 9.75
C ALA A 19 -0.39 11.28 9.21
N ILE A 20 -0.53 11.00 7.92
CA ILE A 20 -0.01 9.78 7.29
C ILE A 20 1.48 10.01 6.97
N ASP A 21 2.33 9.69 7.93
CA ASP A 21 3.80 9.80 7.84
C ASP A 21 4.48 8.55 7.24
N TRP A 22 3.69 7.57 6.82
CA TRP A 22 4.13 6.23 6.44
C TRP A 22 3.69 5.81 5.05
N ALA A 23 3.05 6.70 4.28
CA ALA A 23 2.56 6.36 2.95
C ALA A 23 3.69 5.80 2.06
N PRO A 24 3.41 4.82 1.18
CA PRO A 24 4.41 4.31 0.26
C PRO A 24 5.09 5.43 -0.52
N LEU A 25 6.40 5.29 -0.71
CA LEU A 25 7.19 6.16 -1.59
C LEU A 25 6.89 5.88 -3.06
N ARG A 26 6.65 4.59 -3.38
CA ARG A 26 6.30 4.10 -4.71
C ARG A 26 5.82 2.66 -4.66
N ALA A 27 5.18 2.22 -5.74
CA ALA A 27 4.96 0.82 -6.03
C ALA A 27 5.37 0.52 -7.48
N TYR A 28 5.79 -0.72 -7.72
CA TYR A 28 6.20 -1.19 -9.04
C TYR A 28 6.12 -2.71 -9.11
N SER A 29 6.15 -3.27 -10.30
CA SER A 29 6.17 -4.72 -10.50
C SER A 29 7.33 -5.18 -11.36
N ASP A 30 7.71 -6.44 -11.19
CA ASP A 30 8.69 -7.13 -12.04
C ASP A 30 8.02 -8.03 -13.11
N GLY A 31 6.69 -7.94 -13.24
CA GLY A 31 5.87 -8.81 -14.09
C GLY A 31 5.29 -10.03 -13.36
N HIS A 32 5.79 -10.38 -12.17
CA HIS A 32 5.29 -11.49 -11.37
C HIS A 32 4.79 -11.06 -9.99
N ARG A 33 5.48 -10.10 -9.38
CA ARG A 33 5.23 -9.60 -8.02
C ARG A 33 5.10 -8.09 -8.05
N THR A 34 4.30 -7.56 -7.14
CA THR A 34 4.26 -6.12 -6.88
C THR A 34 5.05 -5.81 -5.61
N ILE A 35 5.96 -4.84 -5.71
CA ILE A 35 6.76 -4.32 -4.62
C ILE A 35 6.18 -2.95 -4.25
N ILE A 36 5.86 -2.78 -2.97
CA ILE A 36 5.48 -1.48 -2.39
C ILE A 36 6.61 -1.05 -1.46
N GLU A 37 7.29 0.04 -1.83
CA GLU A 37 8.39 0.60 -1.05
C GLU A 37 7.85 1.64 -0.06
N MET A 38 8.06 1.37 1.22
CA MET A 38 7.67 2.24 2.33
C MET A 38 8.82 3.17 2.73
N PRO A 39 8.55 4.28 3.43
CA PRO A 39 9.57 5.07 4.12
C PRO A 39 10.29 4.21 5.17
N ARG A 40 11.57 4.48 5.43
CA ARG A 40 12.34 3.75 6.46
C ARG A 40 11.77 4.00 7.86
N GLU A 41 11.21 5.18 8.07
CA GLU A 41 10.59 5.67 9.29
C GLU A 41 9.44 4.76 9.75
N MET A 42 8.76 4.11 8.80
CA MET A 42 7.69 3.15 9.09
C MET A 42 8.18 1.99 9.96
N LEU A 43 9.44 1.56 9.81
CA LEU A 43 10.01 0.42 10.55
C LEU A 43 10.09 0.64 12.07
N ARG A 44 9.92 1.89 12.54
CA ARG A 44 9.91 2.24 13.97
C ARG A 44 8.52 2.20 14.59
N ARG A 45 7.49 1.81 13.83
CA ARG A 45 6.07 1.78 14.25
C ARG A 45 5.40 0.51 13.74
N ASP A 46 4.17 0.26 14.18
CA ASP A 46 3.36 -0.83 13.66
C ASP A 46 3.16 -0.68 12.14
N ALA A 47 3.43 -1.76 11.42
CA ALA A 47 3.24 -1.84 9.99
C ALA A 47 1.75 -1.79 9.62
N PRO A 48 1.37 -1.15 8.50
CA PRO A 48 -0.02 -1.22 8.01
C PRO A 48 -0.39 -2.64 7.56
N ILE A 49 -1.66 -2.97 7.68
CA ILE A 49 -2.26 -4.15 7.03
C ILE A 49 -2.41 -3.85 5.53
N LEU A 50 -2.07 -4.83 4.69
CA LEU A 50 -2.28 -4.79 3.24
C LEU A 50 -3.49 -5.65 2.85
N LEU A 51 -4.43 -5.04 2.12
CA LEU A 51 -5.60 -5.70 1.54
C LEU A 51 -5.63 -5.43 0.05
N LEU A 52 -6.05 -6.39 -0.78
CA LEU A 52 -6.40 -6.11 -2.17
C LEU A 52 -7.90 -5.81 -2.27
N ARG A 53 -8.26 -4.88 -3.16
CA ARG A 53 -9.66 -4.64 -3.54
C ARG A 53 -9.96 -5.44 -4.80
N GLU A 54 -10.76 -6.48 -4.68
CA GLU A 54 -11.17 -7.36 -5.80
C GLU A 54 -12.69 -7.52 -5.79
N ASN A 55 -13.33 -7.28 -6.94
CA ASN A 55 -14.80 -7.37 -7.08
C ASN A 55 -15.59 -6.56 -6.04
N GLY A 56 -15.04 -5.42 -5.60
CA GLY A 56 -15.66 -4.57 -4.58
C GLY A 56 -15.45 -5.03 -3.14
N GLU A 57 -14.70 -6.12 -2.92
CA GLU A 57 -14.40 -6.69 -1.60
C GLU A 57 -12.93 -6.49 -1.23
N ASP A 58 -12.68 -6.35 0.07
CA ASP A 58 -11.33 -6.29 0.60
C ASP A 58 -10.86 -7.70 0.97
N ARG A 59 -9.73 -8.14 0.42
CA ARG A 59 -9.18 -9.48 0.63
C ARG A 59 -7.76 -9.42 1.19
N ILE A 60 -7.52 -10.19 2.24
CA ILE A 60 -6.15 -10.45 2.71
C ILE A 60 -5.47 -11.35 1.67
N VAL A 61 -4.23 -11.02 1.33
CA VAL A 61 -3.41 -11.80 0.41
C VAL A 61 -2.11 -12.21 1.08
N ASN A 62 -1.46 -13.22 0.52
CA ASN A 62 -0.11 -13.54 0.94
C ASN A 62 0.85 -12.42 0.49
N PHE A 63 1.55 -11.84 1.46
CA PHE A 63 2.60 -10.86 1.23
C PHE A 63 3.77 -11.13 2.17
N ARG A 64 4.95 -10.65 1.78
CA ARG A 64 6.16 -10.73 2.59
C ARG A 64 6.67 -9.33 2.89
N LEU A 65 6.90 -9.02 4.16
CA LEU A 65 7.60 -7.80 4.56
C LEU A 65 9.10 -8.09 4.64
N ARG A 66 9.90 -7.39 3.83
CA ARG A 66 11.38 -7.45 3.87
C ARG A 66 11.94 -6.05 4.06
N GLY A 67 12.39 -5.74 5.28
CA GLY A 67 12.73 -4.35 5.62
C GLY A 67 11.54 -3.44 5.35
N ARG A 68 11.71 -2.40 4.53
CA ARG A 68 10.65 -1.44 4.17
C ARG A 68 9.81 -1.85 2.96
N TYR A 69 9.97 -3.07 2.45
CA TYR A 69 9.32 -3.52 1.23
C TYR A 69 8.21 -4.52 1.55
N PHE A 70 6.97 -4.19 1.17
CA PHE A 70 5.90 -5.17 1.06
C PHE A 70 6.01 -5.81 -0.32
N ILE A 71 6.15 -7.13 -0.35
CA ILE A 71 6.27 -7.94 -1.57
C ILE A 71 4.98 -8.77 -1.68
N VAL A 72 4.12 -8.40 -2.61
CA VAL A 72 2.87 -9.09 -2.92
C VAL A 72 3.15 -10.09 -4.04
N ASP A 73 2.83 -11.36 -3.83
CA ASP A 73 3.15 -12.44 -4.78
C ASP A 73 2.17 -12.52 -5.97
N ARG A 74 1.74 -11.35 -6.46
CA ARG A 74 0.94 -11.18 -7.69
C ARG A 74 0.90 -9.72 -8.12
N ILE A 75 0.50 -9.50 -9.38
CA ILE A 75 0.07 -8.20 -9.89
C ILE A 75 -1.38 -7.93 -9.46
N PHE A 76 -1.65 -6.71 -8.98
CA PHE A 76 -2.99 -6.29 -8.57
C PHE A 76 -3.39 -4.97 -9.23
N ARG A 77 -4.72 -4.71 -9.28
CA ARG A 77 -5.28 -3.43 -9.73
C ARG A 77 -5.33 -2.39 -8.62
N GLU A 78 -5.78 -2.78 -7.43
CA GLU A 78 -5.89 -1.89 -6.29
C GLU A 78 -5.55 -2.61 -4.99
N ALA A 79 -4.71 -1.97 -4.17
CA ALA A 79 -4.41 -2.37 -2.81
C ALA A 79 -4.70 -1.24 -1.83
N GLN A 80 -5.09 -1.60 -0.62
CA GLN A 80 -5.30 -0.69 0.50
C GLN A 80 -4.30 -1.03 1.59
N LEU A 81 -3.60 -0.01 2.06
CA LEU A 81 -2.81 -0.08 3.28
C LEU A 81 -3.57 0.62 4.39
N ILE A 82 -3.76 -0.05 5.52
CA ILE A 82 -4.56 0.43 6.65
C ILE A 82 -3.73 0.36 7.93
N ARG A 83 -3.66 1.48 8.66
CA ARG A 83 -3.02 1.55 9.99
C ARG A 83 -3.96 2.19 11.01
N GLY A 84 -3.98 1.63 12.22
CA GLY A 84 -4.84 2.11 13.30
C GLY A 84 -6.29 1.64 13.17
N VAL A 85 -7.11 2.01 14.15
CA VAL A 85 -8.50 1.54 14.31
C VAL A 85 -9.45 2.69 14.63
N GLY A 86 -10.75 2.45 14.43
CA GLY A 86 -11.80 3.43 14.74
C GLY A 86 -11.55 4.79 14.09
N ARG A 87 -11.65 5.87 14.87
CA ARG A 87 -11.49 7.25 14.38
C ARG A 87 -10.05 7.62 14.01
N ALA A 88 -9.06 6.84 14.46
CA ALA A 88 -7.65 7.06 14.16
C ALA A 88 -7.17 6.24 12.96
N GLN A 89 -8.06 5.48 12.31
CA GLN A 89 -7.70 4.68 11.14
C GLN A 89 -7.23 5.59 9.99
N GLN A 90 -6.09 5.23 9.43
CA GLN A 90 -5.45 5.85 8.29
C GLN A 90 -5.45 4.86 7.13
N ARG A 91 -5.81 5.33 5.93
CA ARG A 91 -5.88 4.49 4.72
C ARG A 91 -5.12 5.15 3.56
N VAL A 92 -4.33 4.34 2.88
CA VAL A 92 -3.61 4.70 1.64
C VAL A 92 -3.97 3.68 0.56
N ILE A 93 -4.30 4.16 -0.63
CA ILE A 93 -4.60 3.32 -1.78
C ILE A 93 -3.37 3.30 -2.69
N VAL A 94 -3.03 2.11 -3.18
CA VAL A 94 -2.06 1.92 -4.26
C VAL A 94 -2.83 1.35 -5.43
N ARG A 95 -2.88 2.08 -6.54
CA ARG A 95 -3.66 1.70 -7.72
C ARG A 95 -2.76 1.58 -8.94
N ARG A 96 -2.86 0.48 -9.66
CA ARG A 96 -2.22 0.34 -10.97
C ARG A 96 -2.97 1.21 -11.96
N VAL A 97 -2.23 2.05 -12.68
CA VAL A 97 -2.72 2.85 -13.81
C VAL A 97 -2.17 2.21 -15.07
N ASP A 98 -3.05 1.62 -15.87
CA ASP A 98 -2.67 1.12 -17.18
C ASP A 98 -2.30 2.35 -18.03
N ARG A 99 -1.02 2.49 -18.38
CA ARG A 99 -0.49 3.54 -19.26
C ARG A 99 -0.09 2.95 -20.59
#